data_AF-A0AAD2Q0W7-F1
#
_entry.id   AF-A0AAD2Q0W7-F1
#
_cell.length_a   1.000
_cell.length_b   1.000
_cell.length_c   1.000
_cell.angle_alpha   90.00
_cell.angle_beta   90.00
_cell.angle_gamma   90.00
#
_symmetry.space_group_name_H-M   'P 1'
#
loop_
_entity.id
_entity.type
_entity.pdbx_description
1 polymer ?
#
loop_
_entity_poly.entity_id
_entity_poly.type
_entity_poly.pdbx_seq_one_letter_code
_entity_poly.pdbx_strand_id
1 'polypeptide(L)'
;MASPDIARTDSSLCSFLIKAKAQYLQAQSNTHEWTIVMGNEAGDLDSIASAIAFAWIESAKSSCIPLIQMAREDLILRPENMHALALAGIHNPAEELLTLSDISPSSFPPSIKFALVDHNRLGAAFPSQAPVSPSLTTTTTRAFTRRLHIRGR
;
A
#
# COMPACT_ATOMS: atom_id res chain seq x y z
N MET A 1 37.74 -12.16 -19.02
CA MET A 1 36.32 -12.39 -18.75
C MET A 1 36.00 -11.66 -17.45
N ALA A 2 35.45 -10.45 -17.56
CA ALA A 2 35.03 -9.65 -16.41
C ALA A 2 33.53 -9.88 -16.19
N SER A 3 33.16 -10.29 -14.99
CA SER A 3 31.76 -10.44 -14.57
C SER A 3 31.05 -9.09 -14.63
N PRO A 4 29.75 -9.04 -14.99
CA PRO A 4 29.02 -7.79 -15.02
C PRO A 4 28.78 -7.33 -13.58
N ASP A 5 29.42 -6.23 -13.23
CA ASP A 5 29.21 -5.48 -11.99
C ASP A 5 27.82 -4.85 -12.07
N ILE A 6 26.82 -5.55 -11.52
CA ILE A 6 25.49 -4.97 -11.31
C ILE A 6 25.67 -3.94 -10.21
N ALA A 7 25.87 -2.68 -10.60
CA ALA A 7 25.83 -1.54 -9.71
C ALA A 7 24.46 -1.44 -9.03
N ARG A 8 24.26 -2.23 -7.98
CA ARG A 8 23.29 -1.90 -6.93
C ARG A 8 23.83 -0.62 -6.31
N THR A 9 23.19 0.50 -6.63
CA THR A 9 23.34 1.70 -5.82
C THR A 9 22.96 1.30 -4.39
N ASP A 10 23.93 1.21 -3.49
CA ASP A 10 23.72 0.94 -2.06
C ASP A 10 22.94 2.11 -1.44
N SER A 11 21.63 2.17 -1.69
CA SER A 11 20.75 3.03 -0.92
C SER A 11 20.65 2.42 0.48
N SER A 12 20.83 3.22 1.52
CA SER A 12 20.49 2.80 2.87
C SER A 12 18.97 2.71 3.05
N LEU A 13 18.51 1.94 4.03
CA LEU A 13 17.09 1.84 4.40
C LEU A 13 16.47 3.23 4.65
N CYS A 14 17.16 4.06 5.43
CA CYS A 14 16.78 5.45 5.68
C CYS A 14 16.62 6.27 4.37
N SER A 15 17.58 6.14 3.43
CA SER A 15 17.53 6.86 2.16
C SER A 15 16.30 6.49 1.32
N PHE A 16 15.88 5.22 1.34
CA PHE A 16 14.64 4.81 0.70
C PHE A 16 13.43 5.44 1.36
N LEU A 17 13.31 5.35 2.69
CA LEU A 17 12.14 5.82 3.41
C LEU A 17 11.90 7.31 3.15
N ILE A 18 12.96 8.13 3.25
CA ILE A 18 12.91 9.56 2.95
C ILE A 18 12.47 9.80 1.50
N LYS A 19 13.09 9.11 0.54
CA LYS A 19 12.78 9.30 -0.89
C LYS A 19 11.37 8.86 -1.22
N ALA A 20 10.97 7.67 -0.77
CA ALA A 20 9.64 7.12 -1.01
C ALA A 20 8.57 8.03 -0.38
N LYS A 21 8.79 8.52 0.86
CA LYS A 21 7.87 9.44 1.53
C LYS A 21 7.71 10.73 0.71
N ALA A 22 8.83 11.35 0.32
CA ALA A 22 8.81 12.58 -0.48
C ALA A 22 8.11 12.38 -1.83
N GLN A 23 8.43 11.30 -2.55
CA GLN A 23 7.82 10.97 -3.84
C GLN A 23 6.32 10.69 -3.71
N TYR A 24 5.92 9.95 -2.68
CA TYR A 24 4.52 9.66 -2.42
C TYR A 24 3.71 10.94 -2.16
N LEU A 25 4.19 11.81 -1.27
CA LEU A 25 3.54 13.09 -0.96
C LEU A 25 3.47 14.03 -2.17
N GLN A 26 4.43 13.93 -3.09
CA GLN A 26 4.45 14.69 -4.35
C GLN A 26 3.60 14.08 -5.47
N ALA A 27 3.18 12.81 -5.35
CA ALA A 27 2.50 12.10 -6.44
C ALA A 27 1.12 12.66 -6.77
N GLN A 28 0.49 13.45 -5.88
CA GLN A 28 -0.83 14.06 -6.09
C GLN A 28 -1.86 13.07 -6.66
N SER A 29 -2.30 13.26 -7.91
CA SER A 29 -3.27 12.40 -8.61
C SER A 29 -2.75 11.01 -8.97
N ASN A 30 -1.43 10.81 -8.97
CA ASN A 30 -0.77 9.55 -9.36
C ASN A 30 -0.59 8.58 -8.19
N THR A 31 -1.15 8.89 -7.02
CA THR A 31 -1.13 8.03 -5.83
C THR A 31 -1.76 6.65 -6.08
N HIS A 32 -2.64 6.50 -7.08
CA HIS A 32 -3.24 5.23 -7.48
C HIS A 32 -2.24 4.20 -8.06
N GLU A 33 -1.06 4.65 -8.50
CA GLU A 33 0.02 3.76 -8.95
C GLU A 33 0.82 3.17 -7.79
N TRP A 34 0.69 3.76 -6.60
CA TRP A 34 1.41 3.34 -5.40
C TRP A 34 0.69 2.21 -4.67
N THR A 35 1.51 1.36 -4.06
CA THR A 35 1.05 0.40 -3.05
C THR A 35 1.42 0.92 -1.67
N ILE A 36 0.40 1.07 -0.82
CA ILE A 36 0.57 1.40 0.59
C ILE A 36 0.69 0.10 1.37
N VAL A 37 1.79 -0.05 2.09
CA VAL A 37 2.00 -1.20 2.97
C VAL A 37 1.70 -0.78 4.39
N MET A 38 0.85 -1.49 5.10
CA MET A 38 0.46 -1.10 6.45
C MET A 38 0.36 -2.31 7.37
N GLY A 39 0.92 -2.16 8.57
CA GLY A 39 0.74 -3.03 9.72
C GLY A 39 -0.59 -2.78 10.41
N ASN A 40 -0.80 -3.35 11.59
CA ASN A 40 -1.96 -3.07 12.44
C ASN A 40 -1.95 -1.62 12.99
N GLU A 41 -3.05 -1.19 13.58
CA GLU A 41 -3.20 0.12 14.24
C GLU A 41 -2.53 0.21 15.62
N ALA A 42 -2.16 -0.94 16.21
CA ALA A 42 -1.49 -0.97 17.51
C ALA A 42 -0.06 -0.43 17.40
N GLY A 43 0.57 -0.50 16.22
CA GLY A 43 1.90 0.06 15.98
C GLY A 43 3.02 -0.69 16.72
N ASP A 44 2.84 -1.99 16.92
CA ASP A 44 3.88 -2.87 17.46
C ASP A 44 5.08 -2.99 16.49
N LEU A 45 6.24 -3.38 17.03
CA LEU A 45 7.48 -3.44 16.26
C LEU A 45 7.38 -4.38 15.06
N ASP A 46 6.68 -5.51 15.19
CA ASP A 46 6.44 -6.48 14.13
C ASP A 46 5.64 -5.88 12.97
N SER A 47 4.60 -5.12 13.27
CA SER A 47 3.81 -4.35 12.31
C SER A 47 4.67 -3.32 11.56
N ILE A 48 5.46 -2.52 12.28
CA ILE A 48 6.34 -1.49 11.68
C ILE A 48 7.43 -2.14 10.83
N ALA A 49 8.15 -3.12 11.38
CA ALA A 49 9.25 -3.79 10.71
C ALA A 49 8.78 -4.55 9.46
N SER A 50 7.64 -5.24 9.54
CA SER A 50 7.08 -5.96 8.40
C SER A 50 6.66 -5.00 7.28
N ALA A 51 6.05 -3.85 7.62
CA ALA A 51 5.64 -2.87 6.62
C ALA A 51 6.86 -2.28 5.90
N ILE A 52 7.88 -1.89 6.66
CA ILE A 52 9.15 -1.36 6.12
C ILE A 52 9.83 -2.41 5.23
N ALA A 53 9.97 -3.65 5.72
CA ALA A 53 10.64 -4.72 4.98
C ALA A 53 9.94 -5.05 3.67
N PHE A 54 8.61 -5.19 3.69
CA PHE A 54 7.84 -5.45 2.48
C PHE A 54 7.96 -4.30 1.49
N ALA A 55 7.81 -3.04 1.95
CA ALA A 55 7.91 -1.88 1.07
C ALA A 55 9.29 -1.76 0.44
N TRP A 56 10.36 -1.97 1.23
CA TRP A 56 11.73 -1.97 0.74
C TRP A 56 11.95 -3.02 -0.36
N ILE A 57 11.51 -4.27 -0.13
CA ILE A 57 11.66 -5.36 -1.10
C ILE A 57 10.87 -5.07 -2.39
N GLU A 58 9.63 -4.61 -2.24
CA GLU A 58 8.73 -4.40 -3.37
C GLU A 58 9.10 -3.13 -4.18
N SER A 59 9.79 -2.17 -3.56
CA SER A 59 10.29 -0.95 -4.21
C SER A 59 11.22 -1.22 -5.40
N ALA A 60 11.84 -2.41 -5.45
CA ALA A 60 12.66 -2.83 -6.59
C ALA A 60 11.85 -3.07 -7.88
N LYS A 61 10.52 -3.20 -7.78
CA LYS A 61 9.63 -3.53 -8.90
C LYS A 61 8.56 -2.48 -9.13
N SER A 62 8.03 -1.88 -8.07
CA SER A 62 6.89 -0.97 -8.14
C SER A 62 6.96 0.11 -7.06
N SER A 63 6.23 1.22 -7.27
CA SER A 63 6.16 2.30 -6.30
C SER A 63 5.44 1.83 -5.02
N CYS A 64 6.19 1.75 -3.93
CA CYS A 64 5.73 1.17 -2.68
C CYS A 64 6.22 2.00 -1.49
N ILE A 65 5.36 2.20 -0.49
CA ILE A 65 5.66 3.01 0.70
C ILE A 65 5.03 2.37 1.94
N PRO A 66 5.76 2.25 3.07
CA PRO A 66 5.17 1.83 4.33
C PRO A 66 4.44 3.01 4.99
N LEU A 67 3.20 2.78 5.39
CA LEU A 67 2.41 3.67 6.24
C LEU A 67 2.35 3.08 7.66
N ILE A 68 2.84 3.85 8.62
CA ILE A 68 2.69 3.52 10.03
C ILE A 68 1.36 4.08 10.52
N GLN A 69 0.47 3.21 11.00
CA GLN A 69 -0.87 3.58 11.48
C GLN A 69 -0.85 4.25 12.87
N MET A 70 0.09 5.19 13.08
CA MET A 70 0.21 6.00 14.28
C MET A 70 0.34 7.46 13.88
N ALA A 71 0.00 8.36 14.80
CA ALA A 71 0.41 9.75 14.68
C ALA A 71 1.92 9.85 14.87
N ARG A 72 2.56 10.80 14.18
CA ARG A 72 4.00 11.07 14.27
C ARG A 72 4.46 11.29 15.71
N GLU A 73 3.68 12.07 16.44
CA GLU A 73 3.89 12.43 17.84
C GLU A 73 3.80 11.23 18.79
N ASP A 74 3.07 10.18 18.40
CA ASP A 74 2.87 8.99 19.23
C ASP A 74 3.99 7.96 19.06
N LEU A 75 4.83 8.08 18.03
CA LEU A 75 5.95 7.14 17.80
C LEU A 75 6.90 7.07 19.01
N ILE A 76 7.10 8.19 19.70
CA ILE A 76 7.98 8.26 20.88
C ILE A 76 7.44 7.50 22.10
N LEU A 77 6.12 7.23 22.13
CA LEU A 77 5.47 6.49 23.22
C LEU A 77 5.88 5.01 23.25
N ARG A 78 6.55 4.53 22.20
CA ARG A 78 7.07 3.16 22.07
C ARG A 78 8.60 3.17 22.00
N PRO A 79 9.29 3.40 23.14
CA PRO A 79 10.76 3.53 23.16
C PRO A 79 11.48 2.29 22.62
N GLU A 80 10.88 1.10 22.76
CA GLU A 80 11.38 -0.14 22.17
C GLU A 80 11.42 -0.09 20.64
N ASN A 81 10.40 0.48 20.01
CA ASN A 81 10.37 0.68 18.56
C ASN A 81 11.42 1.69 18.13
N MET A 82 11.54 2.80 18.86
CA MET A 82 12.55 3.84 18.59
C MET A 82 13.96 3.26 18.65
N HIS A 83 14.24 2.42 19.65
CA HIS A 83 15.52 1.76 19.79
C HIS A 83 15.81 0.80 18.62
N ALA A 84 14.85 -0.05 18.26
CA ALA A 84 15.00 -1.00 17.15
C ALA A 84 15.20 -0.28 15.79
N LEU A 85 14.44 0.79 15.53
CA LEU A 85 14.57 1.61 14.32
C LEU A 85 15.94 2.29 14.25
N ALA A 86 16.44 2.80 15.38
CA ALA A 86 17.79 3.39 15.44
C ALA A 86 18.88 2.37 15.13
N LEU A 87 18.75 1.12 15.60
CA LEU A 87 19.67 0.02 15.24
C LEU A 87 19.61 -0.33 13.75
N ALA A 88 18.47 -0.11 13.10
CA ALA A 88 18.29 -0.27 11.65
C ALA A 88 18.72 0.96 10.83
N GLY A 89 19.29 1.99 11.47
CA GLY A 89 19.76 3.21 10.80
C GLY A 89 18.65 4.23 10.50
N ILE A 90 17.48 4.09 11.14
CA ILE A 90 16.35 5.03 11.04
C ILE A 90 16.39 5.89 12.32
N HIS A 91 17.09 7.02 12.27
CA HIS A 91 17.41 7.81 13.46
C HIS A 91 16.33 8.83 13.82
N ASN A 92 15.58 9.32 12.84
CA ASN A 92 14.47 10.24 13.05
C ASN A 92 13.16 9.67 12.46
N PRO A 93 12.59 8.59 13.04
CA PRO A 93 11.37 7.95 12.54
C PRO A 93 10.23 8.92 12.22
N ALA A 94 10.05 9.95 13.05
CA ALA A 94 9.02 10.99 12.87
C ALA A 94 9.13 11.73 11.52
N GLU A 95 10.34 11.99 11.05
CA GLU A 95 10.56 12.67 9.77
C GLU A 95 10.71 11.68 8.61
N GLU A 96 11.29 10.52 8.88
CA GLU A 96 11.66 9.52 7.86
C GLU A 96 10.50 8.61 7.45
N LEU A 97 9.56 8.30 8.36
CA LEU A 97 8.43 7.41 8.10
C LEU A 97 7.19 8.18 7.66
N LEU A 98 6.38 7.57 6.80
CA LEU A 98 5.03 8.06 6.49
C LEU A 98 4.08 7.61 7.60
N THR A 99 3.34 8.56 8.16
CA THR A 99 2.45 8.38 9.31
C THR A 99 1.05 8.93 9.04
N LEU A 100 0.11 8.70 9.95
CA LEU A 100 -1.24 9.29 9.87
C LEU A 100 -1.24 10.81 10.10
N SER A 101 -0.15 11.39 10.62
CA SER A 101 0.01 12.85 10.69
C SER A 101 0.39 13.47 9.34
N ASP A 102 0.91 12.67 8.40
CA ASP A 102 1.27 13.13 7.05
C ASP A 102 0.08 13.05 6.07
N ILE A 103 -0.82 12.09 6.29
CA ILE A 103 -1.95 11.80 5.39
C ILE A 103 -3.21 11.37 6.14
N SER A 104 -4.37 11.76 5.62
CA SER A 104 -5.64 11.29 6.14
C SER A 104 -6.11 10.03 5.40
N PRO A 105 -6.63 8.99 6.07
CA PRO A 105 -7.25 7.86 5.39
C PRO A 105 -8.36 8.26 4.40
N SER A 106 -9.02 9.39 4.64
CA SER A 106 -10.05 9.95 3.77
C SER A 106 -9.52 10.55 2.46
N SER A 107 -8.22 10.84 2.36
CA SER A 107 -7.62 11.40 1.14
C SER A 107 -7.24 10.34 0.10
N PHE A 108 -7.32 9.06 0.45
CA PHE A 108 -6.99 8.00 -0.50
C PHE A 108 -8.05 7.87 -1.61
N PRO A 109 -7.63 7.74 -2.87
CA PRO A 109 -8.56 7.45 -3.95
C PRO A 109 -9.12 6.02 -3.80
N PRO A 110 -10.33 5.74 -4.31
CA PRO A 110 -10.91 4.39 -4.28
C PRO A 110 -10.08 3.31 -4.99
N SER A 111 -9.19 3.73 -5.91
CA SER A 111 -8.30 2.86 -6.69
C SER A 111 -6.97 2.54 -6.00
N ILE A 112 -6.73 3.06 -4.79
CA ILE A 112 -5.48 2.82 -4.06
C ILE A 112 -5.28 1.32 -3.77
N LYS A 113 -4.01 0.90 -3.74
CA LYS A 113 -3.63 -0.47 -3.41
C LYS A 113 -3.09 -0.54 -1.99
N PHE A 114 -3.60 -1.49 -1.21
CA PHE A 114 -3.10 -1.80 0.12
C PHE A 114 -2.45 -3.19 0.14
N ALA A 115 -1.28 -3.28 0.76
CA ALA A 115 -0.66 -4.53 1.19
C ALA A 115 -0.71 -4.57 2.72
N LEU A 116 -1.43 -5.55 3.26
CA LEU A 116 -1.60 -5.70 4.71
C LEU A 116 -0.55 -6.67 5.25
N VAL A 117 0.13 -6.26 6.32
CA VAL A 117 1.06 -7.09 7.08
C VAL A 117 0.61 -7.15 8.53
N ASP A 118 0.94 -8.22 9.23
CA ASP A 118 0.57 -8.45 10.65
C ASP A 118 -0.94 -8.52 10.96
N HIS A 119 -1.79 -8.15 10.00
CA HIS A 119 -3.24 -8.22 10.09
C HIS A 119 -3.85 -8.56 8.73
N ASN A 120 -5.09 -9.06 8.73
CA ASN A 120 -5.77 -9.57 7.53
C ASN A 120 -7.06 -8.81 7.17
N ARG A 121 -7.27 -7.63 7.76
CA ARG A 121 -8.49 -6.85 7.58
C ARG A 121 -8.19 -5.36 7.53
N LEU A 122 -8.53 -4.72 6.42
CA LEU A 122 -8.42 -3.28 6.31
C LEU A 122 -9.39 -2.58 7.30
N GLY A 123 -8.88 -1.60 8.05
CA GLY A 123 -9.67 -0.81 8.99
C GLY A 123 -10.73 0.04 8.29
N ALA A 124 -11.84 0.33 8.98
CA ALA A 124 -12.99 1.05 8.41
C ALA A 124 -12.69 2.49 7.97
N ALA A 125 -11.60 3.08 8.45
CA ALA A 125 -11.16 4.42 8.06
C ALA A 125 -10.61 4.47 6.63
N PHE A 126 -10.18 3.34 6.07
CA PHE A 126 -9.56 3.26 4.75
C PHE A 126 -10.61 2.85 3.70
N PRO A 127 -10.52 3.38 2.47
CA PRO A 127 -11.42 2.96 1.41
C PRO A 127 -11.22 1.47 1.14
N SER A 128 -12.28 0.68 1.24
CA SER A 128 -12.21 -0.71 0.79
C SER A 128 -11.95 -0.72 -0.70
N GLN A 129 -11.11 -1.64 -1.16
CA GLN A 129 -11.09 -1.96 -2.57
C GLN A 129 -12.49 -2.46 -2.90
N ALA A 130 -13.23 -1.70 -3.72
CA ALA A 130 -14.49 -2.18 -4.25
C ALA A 130 -14.20 -3.56 -4.86
N PRO A 131 -15.03 -4.59 -4.59
CA PRO A 131 -14.88 -5.84 -5.29
C PRO A 131 -14.86 -5.50 -6.78
N VAL A 132 -13.83 -5.96 -7.48
CA VAL A 132 -13.73 -5.84 -8.93
C VAL A 132 -14.96 -6.57 -9.45
N SER A 133 -16.05 -5.83 -9.70
CA SER A 133 -17.22 -6.39 -10.33
C SER A 133 -16.70 -6.89 -11.67
N PRO A 134 -16.76 -8.21 -11.98
CA PRO A 134 -16.45 -8.65 -13.32
C PRO A 134 -17.44 -7.91 -14.21
N SER A 135 -16.94 -6.97 -15.00
CA SER A 135 -17.73 -6.27 -16.00
C SER A 135 -18.34 -7.35 -16.88
N LEU A 136 -19.64 -7.59 -16.71
CA LEU A 136 -20.41 -8.45 -17.58
C LEU A 136 -20.28 -7.88 -18.98
N THR A 137 -19.46 -8.53 -19.81
CA THR A 137 -19.42 -8.32 -21.25
C THR A 137 -20.85 -8.37 -21.75
N THR A 138 -21.29 -7.27 -22.34
CA THR A 138 -22.58 -7.11 -23.00
C THR A 138 -22.64 -8.07 -24.19
N THR A 139 -23.13 -9.29 -23.98
CA THR A 139 -23.57 -10.16 -25.08
C THR A 139 -25.05 -9.88 -25.32
N THR A 140 -25.31 -9.11 -26.37
CA THR A 140 -26.64 -8.91 -26.96
C THR A 140 -27.27 -10.26 -27.29
N THR A 141 -28.14 -10.76 -26.41
CA THR A 141 -29.03 -11.88 -26.72
C THR A 141 -30.13 -11.39 -27.65
N ARG A 142 -29.95 -11.64 -28.95
CA ARG A 142 -31.01 -11.50 -29.95
C ARG A 142 -32.08 -12.56 -29.68
N ALA A 143 -33.24 -12.13 -29.20
CA ALA A 143 -34.40 -13.00 -29.02
C ALA A 143 -34.90 -13.52 -30.40
N PHE A 144 -34.83 -14.83 -30.61
CA PHE A 144 -35.43 -15.50 -31.77
C PHE A 144 -36.77 -16.10 -31.34
N THR A 145 -37.86 -15.37 -31.58
CA THR A 145 -39.22 -15.80 -31.21
C THR A 145 -39.71 -16.85 -32.22
N ARG A 146 -39.72 -18.13 -31.82
CA ARG A 146 -40.34 -19.21 -32.61
C ARG A 146 -41.82 -19.30 -32.25
N ARG A 147 -42.69 -18.90 -33.19
CA ARG A 147 -44.16 -18.95 -33.08
C ARG A 147 -44.63 -20.40 -33.24
N LEU A 148 -45.09 -21.03 -32.15
CA LEU A 148 -45.76 -22.34 -32.24
C LEU A 148 -47.24 -22.10 -32.61
N HIS A 149 -47.63 -22.54 -33.82
CA HIS A 149 -49.02 -22.62 -34.24
C HIS A 149 -49.64 -23.91 -33.67
N ILE A 150 -50.66 -23.79 -32.82
CA ILE A 150 -51.50 -24.92 -32.41
C ILE A 150 -52.87 -24.72 -33.08
N ARG A 151 -53.21 -25.62 -34.01
CA ARG A 151 -54.55 -25.73 -34.63
C ARG A 151 -55.47 -26.48 -33.65
N GLY A 152 -56.49 -25.80 -33.14
CA GLY A 152 -57.65 -26.43 -32.52
C GLY A 152 -58.74 -26.69 -33.57
N ARG A 153 -59.33 -27.87 -33.50
CA ARG A 153 -60.49 -28.31 -34.29
C ARG A 153 -61.76 -27.55 -33.90
#